data_AF-A0A8J7U3V7-F1
#
_entry.id   AF-A0A8J7U3V7-F1
#
_cell.length_a   1.000
_cell.length_b   1.000
_cell.length_c   1.000
_cell.angle_alpha   90.00
_cell.angle_beta   90.00
_cell.angle_gamma   90.00
#
_symmetry.space_group_name_H-M   'P 1'
#
loop_
_entity.id
_entity.type
_entity.pdbx_description
1 polymer ?
#
loop_
_entity_poly.entity_id
_entity_poly.type
_entity_poly.pdbx_seq_one_letter_code
_entity_poly.pdbx_strand_id
1 'polypeptide(L)'
;MNLNQMVQLATQVFLKHAYPKGVPSAIQEMSDSLASLATKDELLAWSRLEKENGRYHLRLGNHAYPHMKLAFLIDQDQGHPVFYVDAHDSHFNLPPNVPGHEKLLALRKFNKELKKEIEAALIRENLHVFGEKPQREIKTVHRCVGMKVLAIDDEDQILDMLSIIVKSMGADFIRATSVEEGRRMIRGRGIPDLIFCDIMMPKESGFDFVAWLRKEGYSVPTYFITGLNLEKIDRDRVTAVLQKPFTAKSVMNIMKKLRKEGKKDEGQAEGTI
;
A
#
# COMPACT_ATOMS: atom_id res chain seq x y z
N MET A 1 12.93 3.54 11.78
CA MET A 1 13.62 2.45 12.50
C MET A 1 14.51 1.71 11.51
N ASN A 2 15.74 1.38 11.90
CA ASN A 2 16.57 0.44 11.14
C ASN A 2 16.12 -1.01 11.40
N LEU A 3 16.72 -1.98 10.70
CA LEU A 3 16.35 -3.40 10.84
C LEU A 3 16.46 -3.89 12.29
N ASN A 4 17.57 -3.59 12.97
CA ASN A 4 17.81 -4.01 14.35
C ASN A 4 16.74 -3.48 15.30
N GLN A 5 16.42 -2.19 15.21
CA GLN A 5 15.35 -1.56 15.99
C GLN A 5 13.99 -2.21 15.73
N MET A 6 13.68 -2.56 14.48
CA MET A 6 12.43 -3.25 14.14
C MET A 6 12.38 -4.67 14.72
N VAL A 7 13.49 -5.42 14.65
CA VAL A 7 13.55 -6.79 15.21
C VAL A 7 13.50 -6.77 16.74
N GLN A 8 14.14 -5.80 17.38
CA GLN A 8 14.05 -5.58 18.83
C GLN A 8 12.62 -5.24 19.25
N LEU A 9 11.96 -4.29 18.58
CA LEU A 9 10.56 -3.93 18.83
C LEU A 9 9.63 -5.13 18.62
N ALA A 10 9.79 -5.86 17.51
CA ALA A 10 9.00 -7.05 17.23
C ALA A 10 9.17 -8.12 18.33
N THR A 11 10.39 -8.31 18.82
CA THR A 11 10.70 -9.23 19.93
C THR A 11 10.01 -8.79 21.21
N GLN A 12 10.06 -7.51 21.57
CA GLN A 12 9.38 -6.98 22.77
C GLN A 12 7.86 -7.16 22.70
N VAL A 13 7.26 -6.84 21.55
CA VAL A 13 5.82 -7.03 21.30
C VAL A 13 5.44 -8.51 21.45
N PHE A 14 6.22 -9.40 20.84
CA PHE A 14 6.00 -10.83 20.93
C PHE A 14 6.04 -11.30 22.40
N LEU A 15 7.11 -10.96 23.14
CA LEU A 15 7.31 -11.42 24.51
C LEU A 15 6.21 -10.93 25.47
N LYS A 16 5.75 -9.69 25.30
CA LYS A 16 4.66 -9.10 26.10
C LYS A 16 3.37 -9.92 26.02
N HIS A 17 3.03 -10.45 24.85
CA HIS A 17 1.81 -11.25 24.66
C HIS A 17 2.04 -12.74 24.96
N ALA A 18 3.22 -13.27 24.62
CA ALA A 18 3.56 -14.68 24.85
C ALA A 18 3.70 -15.03 26.34
N TYR A 19 4.12 -14.07 27.17
CA TYR A 19 4.44 -14.24 28.58
C TYR A 19 3.79 -13.17 29.48
N PRO A 20 2.45 -13.14 29.60
CA PRO A 20 1.74 -12.10 30.34
C PRO A 20 2.06 -12.06 31.85
N LYS A 21 2.62 -13.16 32.40
CA LYS A 21 3.01 -13.28 33.81
C LYS A 21 4.51 -13.07 34.06
N GLY A 22 5.28 -12.70 33.04
CA GLY A 22 6.72 -12.52 33.11
C GLY A 22 7.48 -13.45 32.18
N VAL A 23 8.51 -12.90 31.55
CA VAL A 23 9.38 -13.59 30.58
C VAL A 23 10.41 -14.44 31.35
N PRO A 24 10.63 -15.72 30.97
CA PRO A 24 11.67 -16.55 31.56
C PRO A 24 13.07 -15.92 31.41
N SER A 25 13.93 -16.08 32.43
CA SER A 25 15.27 -15.46 32.45
C SER A 25 16.11 -15.74 31.20
N ALA A 26 16.13 -17.00 30.73
CA ALA A 26 16.87 -17.39 29.53
C ALA A 26 16.40 -16.66 28.25
N ILE A 27 15.11 -16.33 28.16
CA ILE A 27 14.53 -15.59 27.04
C ILE A 27 14.76 -14.08 27.22
N GLN A 28 14.74 -13.59 28.48
CA GLN A 28 15.09 -12.20 28.78
C GLN A 28 16.56 -11.91 28.43
N GLU A 29 17.50 -12.76 28.84
CA GLU A 29 18.92 -12.66 28.47
C GLU A 29 19.14 -12.70 26.95
N MET A 30 18.33 -13.50 26.24
CA MET A 30 18.31 -13.54 24.78
C MET A 30 17.86 -12.19 24.20
N SER A 31 16.80 -11.61 24.73
CA SER A 31 16.28 -10.30 24.31
C SER A 31 17.26 -9.18 24.61
N ASP A 32 17.95 -9.23 25.75
CA ASP A 32 18.93 -8.23 26.15
C ASP A 32 20.19 -8.29 25.27
N SER A 33 20.66 -9.50 24.92
CA SER A 33 21.76 -9.66 23.96
C SER A 33 21.39 -9.23 22.54
N LEU A 34 20.13 -9.40 22.12
CA LEU A 34 19.63 -8.81 20.87
C LEU A 34 19.64 -7.27 20.90
N ALA A 35 19.37 -6.68 22.07
CA ALA A 35 19.40 -5.22 22.26
C ALA A 35 20.82 -4.64 22.07
N SER A 36 21.87 -5.41 22.37
CA SER A 36 23.26 -4.99 22.20
C SER A 36 23.79 -5.00 20.75
N LEU A 37 23.06 -5.59 19.80
CA LEU A 37 23.49 -5.65 18.40
C LEU A 37 23.26 -4.31 17.70
N ALA A 38 24.34 -3.61 17.37
CA ALA A 38 24.32 -2.24 16.86
C ALA A 38 24.13 -2.18 15.33
N THR A 39 24.63 -3.18 14.62
CA THR A 39 24.66 -3.17 13.15
C THR A 39 23.83 -4.29 12.53
N LYS A 40 23.42 -4.09 11.26
CA LYS A 40 22.71 -5.11 10.49
C LYS A 40 23.55 -6.39 10.37
N ASP A 41 24.85 -6.26 10.15
CA ASP A 41 25.71 -7.42 9.95
C ASP A 41 25.88 -8.23 11.25
N GLU A 42 26.00 -7.57 12.39
CA GLU A 42 25.97 -8.23 13.71
C GLU A 42 24.67 -8.99 13.93
N LEU A 43 23.52 -8.39 13.61
CA LEU A 43 22.22 -9.05 13.71
C LEU A 43 22.15 -10.30 12.81
N LEU A 44 22.54 -10.16 11.54
CA LEU A 44 22.43 -11.26 10.57
C LEU A 44 23.46 -12.37 10.80
N ALA A 45 24.56 -12.08 11.49
CA ALA A 45 25.57 -13.06 11.92
C ALA A 45 25.30 -13.62 13.33
N TRP A 46 24.26 -13.14 14.03
CA TRP A 46 23.99 -13.53 15.40
C TRP A 46 23.58 -15.01 15.51
N SER A 47 24.26 -15.76 16.36
CA SER A 47 24.10 -17.23 16.45
C SER A 47 22.72 -17.71 16.89
N ARG A 48 21.93 -16.85 17.56
CA ARG A 48 20.56 -17.16 17.98
C ARG A 48 19.51 -16.81 16.92
N LEU A 49 19.91 -16.15 15.83
CA LEU A 49 19.04 -15.89 14.68
C LEU A 49 19.17 -17.05 13.69
N GLU A 50 18.21 -17.97 13.74
CA GLU A 50 18.16 -19.10 12.80
C GLU A 50 17.88 -18.56 11.37
N LYS A 51 18.51 -19.12 10.34
CA LYS A 51 18.25 -18.76 8.93
C LYS A 51 17.90 -20.00 8.11
N GLU A 52 16.72 -20.00 7.50
CA GLU A 52 16.22 -21.11 6.68
C GLU A 52 15.41 -20.58 5.49
N ASN A 53 15.71 -21.07 4.27
CA ASN A 53 14.98 -20.74 3.04
C ASN A 53 14.78 -19.21 2.81
N GLY A 54 15.82 -18.42 3.11
CA GLY A 54 15.78 -16.96 2.95
C GLY A 54 15.00 -16.22 4.03
N ARG A 55 14.59 -16.90 5.10
CA ARG A 55 13.88 -16.34 6.25
C ARG A 55 14.74 -16.43 7.50
N TYR A 56 14.51 -15.51 8.42
CA TYR A 56 15.17 -15.42 9.70
C TYR A 56 14.18 -15.73 10.81
N HIS A 57 14.60 -16.45 11.84
CA HIS A 57 13.74 -16.87 12.93
C HIS A 57 14.41 -16.69 14.30
N LEU A 58 13.62 -16.20 15.25
CA LEU A 58 13.92 -16.16 16.67
C LEU A 58 12.99 -17.11 17.39
N ARG A 59 13.55 -18.15 18.01
CA ARG A 59 12.80 -19.09 18.82
C ARG A 59 12.57 -18.52 20.21
N LEU A 60 11.41 -17.89 20.38
CA LEU A 60 11.04 -17.20 21.62
C LEU A 60 10.16 -18.07 22.53
N GLY A 61 9.39 -18.99 21.94
CA GLY A 61 8.40 -19.79 22.66
C GLY A 61 7.24 -18.96 23.21
N ASN A 62 6.37 -19.59 23.98
CA ASN A 62 5.37 -18.93 24.81
C ASN A 62 5.21 -19.70 26.13
N HIS A 63 4.35 -19.22 27.03
CA HIS A 63 4.16 -19.82 28.36
C HIS A 63 3.63 -21.27 28.35
N ALA A 64 3.07 -21.73 27.23
CA ALA A 64 2.54 -23.09 27.06
C ALA A 64 3.32 -23.93 26.01
N TYR A 65 4.14 -23.31 25.16
CA TYR A 65 4.80 -23.97 24.04
C TYR A 65 6.16 -23.33 23.68
N PRO A 66 7.29 -24.03 23.89
CA PRO A 66 8.63 -23.44 23.77
C PRO A 66 9.12 -23.26 22.33
N HIS A 67 8.44 -23.82 21.33
CA HIS A 67 8.97 -23.85 19.95
C HIS A 67 8.38 -22.79 19.02
N MET A 68 7.44 -21.96 19.48
CA MET A 68 6.91 -20.84 18.70
C MET A 68 8.03 -19.85 18.34
N LYS A 69 8.02 -19.35 17.09
CA LYS A 69 9.07 -18.44 16.60
C LYS A 69 8.48 -17.12 16.13
N LEU A 70 9.22 -16.04 16.35
CA LEU A 70 9.09 -14.80 15.58
C LEU A 70 9.95 -14.95 14.33
N ALA A 71 9.40 -14.73 13.15
CA ALA A 71 10.11 -14.87 11.89
C ALA A 71 10.02 -13.59 11.06
N PHE A 72 10.99 -13.37 10.18
CA PHE A 72 10.92 -12.31 9.19
C PHE A 72 11.70 -12.62 7.92
N LEU A 73 11.36 -11.93 6.85
CA LEU A 73 12.12 -11.89 5.60
C LEU A 73 12.45 -10.44 5.28
N ILE A 74 13.61 -10.21 4.64
CA ILE A 74 14.01 -8.88 4.19
C ILE A 74 13.57 -8.74 2.74
N ASP A 75 12.58 -7.87 2.49
CA ASP A 75 12.14 -7.55 1.13
C ASP A 75 13.29 -6.86 0.36
N GLN A 76 13.70 -7.43 -0.77
CA GLN A 76 14.79 -6.91 -1.60
C GLN A 76 14.42 -5.61 -2.31
N ASP A 77 13.13 -5.34 -2.53
CA ASP A 77 12.65 -4.16 -3.28
C ASP A 77 12.33 -2.97 -2.37
N GLN A 78 12.00 -3.21 -1.10
CA GLN A 78 11.54 -2.17 -0.16
C GLN A 78 12.50 -1.91 1.01
N GLY A 79 13.49 -2.78 1.25
CA GLY A 79 14.46 -2.62 2.33
C GLY A 79 13.87 -2.74 3.74
N HIS A 80 12.60 -3.16 3.88
CA HIS A 80 11.90 -3.31 5.15
C HIS A 80 11.60 -4.80 5.43
N PRO A 81 11.75 -5.25 6.70
CA PRO A 81 11.42 -6.61 7.08
C PRO A 81 9.90 -6.84 7.09
N VAL A 82 9.48 -8.03 6.64
CA VAL A 82 8.11 -8.52 6.78
C VAL A 82 8.12 -9.64 7.82
N PHE A 83 7.46 -9.41 8.95
CA PHE A 83 7.40 -10.30 10.11
C PHE A 83 6.25 -11.31 10.01
N TYR A 84 6.32 -12.41 10.73
CA TYR A 84 5.18 -13.28 11.00
C TYR A 84 5.47 -14.17 12.21
N VAL A 85 4.42 -14.72 12.80
CA VAL A 85 4.57 -15.68 13.90
C VAL A 85 4.44 -17.09 13.33
N ASP A 86 5.44 -17.91 13.57
CA ASP A 86 5.42 -19.33 13.26
C ASP A 86 5.05 -20.13 14.52
N ALA A 87 3.82 -20.66 14.54
CA ALA A 87 3.34 -21.47 15.63
C ALA A 87 4.10 -22.82 15.75
N HIS A 88 4.69 -23.31 14.65
CA HIS A 88 5.52 -24.52 14.60
C HIS A 88 4.88 -25.77 15.26
N ASP A 89 3.55 -25.85 15.32
CA ASP A 89 2.78 -26.89 16.03
C ASP A 89 2.05 -27.87 15.08
N SER A 90 2.33 -27.76 13.78
CA SER A 90 1.79 -28.61 12.72
C SER A 90 2.60 -29.89 12.48
N HIS A 91 3.82 -30.00 13.02
CA HIS A 91 4.72 -31.12 12.75
C HIS A 91 4.30 -32.47 13.36
N PHE A 92 3.36 -32.47 14.31
CA PHE A 92 2.90 -33.68 14.99
C PHE A 92 1.41 -33.91 14.70
N ASN A 93 1.05 -35.07 14.16
CA ASN A 93 -0.34 -35.46 13.98
C ASN A 93 -0.68 -36.60 14.96
N LEU A 94 -1.56 -36.33 15.93
CA LEU A 94 -2.11 -37.35 16.81
C LEU A 94 -3.51 -37.72 16.31
N PRO A 95 -3.77 -38.97 15.90
CA PRO A 95 -5.12 -39.43 15.56
C PRO A 95 -6.12 -39.26 16.72
N PRO A 96 -7.43 -39.15 16.46
CA PRO A 96 -8.44 -38.90 17.50
C PRO A 96 -8.49 -39.94 18.62
N ASN A 97 -8.09 -41.18 18.34
CA ASN A 97 -8.09 -42.30 19.27
C ASN A 97 -6.84 -42.36 20.18
N VAL A 98 -5.88 -41.46 20.03
CA VAL A 98 -4.64 -41.45 20.83
C VAL A 98 -4.80 -40.52 22.06
N PRO A 99 -4.50 -40.98 23.28
CA PRO A 99 -4.49 -40.14 24.47
C PRO A 99 -3.62 -38.89 24.27
N GLY A 100 -4.20 -37.71 24.48
CA GLY A 100 -3.53 -36.41 24.25
C GLY A 100 -3.95 -35.67 22.98
N HIS A 101 -4.78 -36.28 22.11
CA HIS A 101 -5.35 -35.61 20.93
C HIS A 101 -6.06 -34.29 21.29
N GLU A 102 -6.96 -34.31 22.28
CA GLU A 102 -7.68 -33.12 22.71
C GLU A 102 -6.75 -32.02 23.25
N LYS A 103 -5.71 -32.40 24.00
CA LYS A 103 -4.69 -31.47 24.50
C LYS A 103 -3.91 -30.82 23.34
N LEU A 104 -3.57 -31.60 22.31
CA LEU A 104 -2.90 -31.07 21.12
C LEU A 104 -3.82 -30.10 20.34
N LEU A 105 -5.11 -30.41 20.21
CA LEU A 105 -6.08 -29.51 19.56
C LEU A 105 -6.25 -28.21 20.35
N ALA A 106 -6.37 -28.29 21.67
CA ALA A 106 -6.46 -27.12 22.53
C ALA A 106 -5.20 -26.25 22.42
N LEU A 107 -4.02 -26.87 22.41
CA LEU A 107 -2.75 -26.17 22.21
C LEU A 107 -2.69 -25.45 20.85
N ARG A 108 -3.08 -26.12 19.76
CA ARG A 108 -3.12 -25.52 18.42
C ARG A 108 -4.07 -24.34 18.34
N LYS A 109 -5.24 -24.47 18.96
CA LYS A 109 -6.22 -23.37 19.03
C LYS A 109 -5.61 -22.18 19.77
N PHE A 110 -5.03 -22.42 20.94
CA PHE A 110 -4.35 -21.41 21.73
C PHE A 110 -3.21 -20.72 20.95
N ASN A 111 -2.30 -21.50 20.34
CA ASN A 111 -1.20 -20.97 19.55
C ASN A 111 -1.67 -20.16 18.34
N LYS A 112 -2.76 -20.59 17.68
CA LYS A 112 -3.37 -19.86 16.55
C LYS A 112 -3.97 -18.53 17.00
N GLU A 113 -4.62 -18.48 18.16
CA GLU A 113 -5.17 -17.25 18.74
C GLU A 113 -4.04 -16.29 19.16
N LEU A 114 -3.05 -16.79 19.91
CA LEU A 114 -1.89 -16.01 20.33
C LEU A 114 -1.09 -15.47 19.13
N LYS A 115 -0.90 -16.28 18.08
CA LYS A 115 -0.30 -15.83 16.82
C LYS A 115 -1.02 -14.61 16.26
N LYS A 116 -2.35 -14.65 16.16
CA LYS A 116 -3.14 -13.54 15.63
C LYS A 116 -3.02 -12.29 16.50
N GLU A 117 -3.02 -12.46 17.82
CA GLU A 117 -2.88 -11.34 18.76
C GLU A 117 -1.52 -10.66 18.64
N ILE A 118 -0.43 -11.45 18.58
CA ILE A 118 0.92 -10.93 18.39
C ILE A 118 1.03 -10.23 17.03
N GLU A 119 0.58 -10.87 15.94
CA GLU A 119 0.61 -10.27 14.61
C GLU A 119 -0.18 -8.94 14.57
N ALA A 120 -1.38 -8.90 15.15
CA ALA A 120 -2.16 -7.67 15.32
C ALA A 120 -1.44 -6.60 16.15
N ALA A 121 -0.67 -7.00 17.17
CA ALA A 121 0.13 -6.07 17.96
C ALA A 121 1.33 -5.51 17.20
N LEU A 122 2.01 -6.33 16.40
CA LEU A 122 3.10 -5.88 15.52
C LEU A 122 2.61 -4.82 14.53
N ILE A 123 1.42 -5.02 13.96
CA ILE A 123 0.79 -4.06 13.04
C ILE A 123 0.49 -2.73 13.75
N ARG A 124 -0.01 -2.76 14.99
CA ARG A 124 -0.24 -1.54 15.80
C ARG A 124 1.05 -0.75 16.07
N GLU A 125 2.19 -1.43 16.13
CA GLU A 125 3.52 -0.83 16.22
C GLU A 125 4.12 -0.45 14.85
N ASN A 126 3.29 -0.45 13.80
CA ASN A 126 3.66 -0.09 12.43
C ASN A 126 4.76 -0.99 11.81
N LEU A 127 4.76 -2.27 12.18
CA LEU A 127 5.59 -3.31 11.57
C LEU A 127 4.80 -4.08 10.51
N HIS A 128 5.46 -4.46 9.42
CA HIS A 128 4.82 -5.19 8.32
C HIS A 128 4.72 -6.67 8.67
N VAL A 129 3.54 -7.28 8.48
CA VAL A 129 3.31 -8.71 8.77
C VAL A 129 2.92 -9.49 7.50
N PHE A 130 3.41 -10.73 7.36
CA PHE A 130 3.19 -11.62 6.23
C PHE A 130 1.73 -12.07 6.15
N GLY A 131 1.16 -12.09 4.94
CA GLY A 131 -0.24 -12.50 4.74
C GLY A 131 -1.27 -11.42 5.09
N GLU A 132 -0.84 -10.28 5.63
CA GLU A 132 -1.62 -9.06 5.54
C GLU A 132 -1.74 -8.67 4.07
N LYS A 133 -2.96 -8.42 3.59
CA LYS A 133 -3.11 -7.36 2.59
C LYS A 133 -2.59 -6.13 3.30
N PRO A 134 -1.53 -5.46 2.81
CA PRO A 134 -0.96 -4.34 3.53
C PRO A 134 -2.12 -3.47 3.96
N GLN A 135 -2.34 -3.36 5.28
CA GLN A 135 -2.96 -2.18 5.83
C GLN A 135 -1.93 -1.08 5.55
N ARG A 136 -1.86 -0.69 4.27
CA ARG A 136 -1.96 0.71 3.97
C ARG A 136 -3.07 1.16 4.90
N GLU A 137 -2.69 1.86 5.97
CA GLU A 137 -3.31 3.16 6.13
C GLU A 137 -3.59 3.59 4.70
N ILE A 138 -4.86 3.77 4.36
CA ILE A 138 -5.13 4.87 3.47
C ILE A 138 -4.61 6.06 4.29
N LYS A 139 -3.28 6.26 4.30
CA LYS A 139 -2.69 7.55 4.06
C LYS A 139 -3.40 7.87 2.79
N THR A 140 -4.55 8.52 2.93
CA THR A 140 -5.10 9.35 1.89
C THR A 140 -3.84 10.03 1.41
N VAL A 141 -3.46 9.71 0.18
CA VAL A 141 -2.17 10.11 -0.34
C VAL A 141 -2.38 11.59 -0.58
N HIS A 142 -2.41 12.42 0.47
CA HIS A 142 -2.73 13.84 0.49
C HIS A 142 -1.63 14.64 -0.26
N ARG A 143 -0.86 13.97 -1.11
CA ARG A 143 0.12 14.54 -2.02
C ARG A 143 -0.54 15.45 -3.05
N CYS A 144 -1.83 15.21 -3.37
CA CYS A 144 -2.59 15.98 -4.35
C CYS A 144 -3.70 16.83 -3.71
N VAL A 145 -3.64 17.14 -2.40
CA VAL A 145 -4.61 18.06 -1.76
C VAL A 145 -4.64 19.40 -2.48
N GLY A 146 -5.85 19.87 -2.76
CA GLY A 146 -6.13 21.10 -3.50
C GLY A 146 -6.14 20.93 -5.03
N MET A 147 -5.80 19.76 -5.56
CA MET A 147 -5.89 19.46 -6.99
C MET A 147 -7.33 19.14 -7.39
N LYS A 148 -7.86 19.77 -8.43
CA LYS A 148 -9.17 19.50 -9.04
C LYS A 148 -9.01 18.63 -10.28
N VAL A 149 -9.69 17.49 -10.31
CA VAL A 149 -9.67 16.54 -11.44
C VAL A 149 -11.08 16.42 -12.03
N LEU A 150 -11.22 16.73 -13.31
CA LEU A 150 -12.45 16.49 -14.07
C LEU A 150 -12.36 15.16 -14.82
N ALA A 151 -13.36 14.30 -14.66
CA ALA A 151 -13.51 13.10 -15.48
C ALA A 151 -14.79 13.18 -16.33
N ILE A 152 -14.66 12.85 -17.61
CA ILE A 152 -15.73 12.88 -18.61
C ILE A 152 -15.81 11.52 -19.30
N ASP A 153 -16.86 10.76 -19.05
CA ASP A 153 -17.07 9.41 -19.58
C ASP A 153 -18.56 9.07 -19.48
N ASP A 154 -19.18 8.45 -20.49
CA ASP A 154 -20.60 8.08 -20.44
C ASP A 154 -20.87 6.79 -19.64
N GLU A 155 -19.81 6.06 -19.24
CA GLU A 155 -19.90 4.89 -18.39
C GLU A 155 -19.80 5.25 -16.90
N ASP A 156 -20.93 5.21 -16.19
CA ASP A 156 -20.99 5.56 -14.76
C ASP A 156 -20.00 4.77 -13.89
N GLN A 157 -19.74 3.50 -14.23
CA GLN A 157 -18.82 2.62 -13.53
C GLN A 157 -17.36 3.12 -13.60
N ILE A 158 -16.97 3.70 -14.74
CA ILE A 158 -15.63 4.27 -14.92
C ILE A 158 -15.49 5.53 -14.08
N LEU A 159 -16.50 6.39 -14.09
CA LEU A 159 -16.52 7.61 -13.27
C LEU A 159 -16.49 7.31 -11.77
N ASP A 160 -17.20 6.28 -11.32
CA ASP A 160 -17.21 5.85 -9.91
C ASP A 160 -15.84 5.32 -9.47
N MET A 161 -15.21 4.49 -10.31
CA MET A 161 -13.86 4.00 -10.07
C MET A 161 -12.85 5.17 -10.01
N LEU A 162 -12.90 6.10 -10.96
CA LEU A 162 -12.03 7.28 -10.97
C LEU A 162 -12.25 8.17 -9.74
N SER A 163 -13.50 8.38 -9.33
CA SER A 163 -13.87 9.11 -8.11
C SER A 163 -13.20 8.51 -6.87
N ILE A 164 -13.27 7.19 -6.71
CA ILE A 164 -12.62 6.49 -5.58
C ILE A 164 -11.10 6.70 -5.62
N ILE A 165 -10.46 6.53 -6.79
CA ILE A 165 -9.00 6.67 -6.92
C ILE A 165 -8.56 8.12 -6.65
N VAL A 166 -9.19 9.10 -7.29
CA VAL A 166 -8.85 10.53 -7.16
C VAL A 166 -9.02 11.00 -5.71
N LYS A 167 -10.16 10.69 -5.08
CA LYS A 167 -10.42 11.07 -3.68
C LYS A 167 -9.47 10.38 -2.71
N SER A 168 -9.05 9.13 -2.99
CA SER A 168 -8.03 8.46 -2.18
C SER A 168 -6.66 9.18 -2.19
N MET A 169 -6.42 10.06 -3.16
CA MET A 169 -5.25 10.94 -3.24
C MET A 169 -5.49 12.35 -2.66
N GLY A 170 -6.62 12.57 -1.99
CA GLY A 170 -6.98 13.86 -1.39
C GLY A 170 -7.31 14.96 -2.39
N ALA A 171 -7.51 14.63 -3.67
CA ALA A 171 -7.89 15.57 -4.73
C ALA A 171 -9.42 15.70 -4.84
N ASP A 172 -9.89 16.84 -5.34
CA ASP A 172 -11.29 17.10 -5.62
C ASP A 172 -11.69 16.46 -6.95
N PHE A 173 -12.76 15.66 -6.93
CA PHE A 173 -13.27 14.99 -8.13
C PHE A 173 -14.50 15.73 -8.67
N ILE A 174 -14.44 16.07 -9.96
CA ILE A 174 -15.54 16.67 -10.72
C ILE A 174 -16.00 15.65 -11.76
N ARG A 175 -17.28 15.34 -11.74
CA ARG A 175 -17.91 14.35 -12.62
C ARG A 175 -18.57 15.04 -13.82
N ALA A 176 -18.50 14.42 -14.99
CA ALA A 176 -19.36 14.71 -16.13
C ALA A 176 -19.63 13.42 -16.94
N THR A 177 -20.86 13.20 -17.39
CA THR A 177 -21.26 12.04 -18.20
C THR A 177 -21.31 12.33 -19.70
N SER A 178 -20.95 13.56 -20.09
CA SER A 178 -20.94 13.99 -21.48
C SER A 178 -20.00 15.19 -21.68
N VAL A 179 -19.60 15.41 -22.94
CA VAL A 179 -18.86 16.62 -23.36
C VAL A 179 -19.57 17.90 -22.93
N GLU A 180 -20.89 17.97 -23.13
CA GLU A 180 -21.70 19.14 -22.77
C GLU A 180 -21.64 19.43 -21.26
N GLU A 181 -21.79 18.39 -20.43
CA GLU A 181 -21.67 18.52 -18.98
C GLU A 181 -20.24 18.92 -18.57
N GLY A 182 -19.21 18.36 -19.23
CA GLY A 182 -17.82 18.75 -19.01
C GLY A 182 -17.57 20.25 -19.25
N ARG A 183 -18.12 20.80 -20.34
CA ARG A 183 -18.06 22.25 -20.64
C ARG A 183 -18.77 23.06 -19.55
N ARG A 184 -19.93 22.59 -19.10
CA ARG A 184 -20.72 23.23 -18.03
C ARG A 184 -19.95 23.25 -16.71
N MET A 185 -19.28 22.15 -16.37
CA MET A 185 -18.48 22.05 -15.15
C MET A 185 -17.28 23.00 -15.16
N ILE A 186 -16.58 23.14 -16.28
CA ILE A 186 -15.46 24.10 -16.40
C ILE A 186 -15.93 25.53 -16.24
N ARG A 187 -17.03 25.91 -16.91
CA ARG A 187 -17.60 27.26 -16.81
C ARG A 187 -18.10 27.59 -15.41
N GLY A 188 -18.68 26.60 -14.70
CA GLY A 188 -19.29 26.81 -13.39
C GLY A 188 -18.38 26.60 -12.18
N ARG A 189 -17.36 25.75 -12.28
CA ARG A 189 -16.48 25.36 -11.15
C ARG A 189 -15.03 25.83 -11.29
N GLY A 190 -14.72 26.50 -12.40
CA GLY A 190 -13.38 26.91 -12.77
C GLY A 190 -12.59 25.80 -13.47
N ILE A 191 -11.39 26.16 -13.92
CA ILE A 191 -10.51 25.29 -14.69
C ILE A 191 -9.91 24.22 -13.75
N PRO A 192 -10.01 22.91 -14.09
CA PRO A 192 -9.38 21.84 -13.33
C PRO A 192 -7.87 21.75 -13.60
N ASP A 193 -7.11 21.10 -12.72
CA ASP A 193 -5.67 20.84 -12.90
C ASP A 193 -5.39 19.64 -13.82
N LEU A 194 -6.38 18.75 -13.98
CA LEU A 194 -6.28 17.55 -14.80
C LEU A 194 -7.65 17.16 -15.34
N ILE A 195 -7.66 16.71 -16.59
CA ILE A 195 -8.85 16.16 -17.24
C ILE A 195 -8.57 14.71 -17.65
N PHE A 196 -9.46 13.81 -17.26
CA PHE A 196 -9.62 12.48 -17.84
C PHE A 196 -10.85 12.51 -18.76
N CYS A 197 -10.73 12.10 -20.01
CA CYS A 197 -11.83 12.19 -20.98
C CYS A 197 -11.91 10.93 -21.84
N ASP A 198 -13.07 10.32 -22.00
CA ASP A 198 -13.24 9.30 -23.05
C ASP A 198 -13.22 9.96 -24.42
N ILE A 199 -12.67 9.25 -25.41
CA ILE A 199 -12.75 9.62 -26.81
C ILE A 199 -14.14 9.32 -27.35
N MET A 200 -14.70 8.16 -27.03
CA MET A 200 -15.92 7.64 -27.64
C MET A 200 -17.10 7.88 -26.72
N MET A 201 -17.77 9.01 -26.88
CA MET A 201 -19.01 9.33 -26.16
C MET A 201 -20.15 9.60 -27.16
N PRO A 202 -21.42 9.44 -26.75
CA PRO A 202 -22.56 9.82 -27.55
C PRO A 202 -22.54 11.31 -27.93
N LYS A 203 -22.98 11.61 -29.16
CA LYS A 203 -23.13 12.96 -29.75
C LYS A 203 -21.83 13.69 -30.07
N GLU A 204 -20.91 13.79 -29.12
CA GLU A 204 -19.64 14.53 -29.26
C GLU A 204 -18.48 13.69 -28.72
N SER A 205 -17.33 13.75 -29.40
CA SER A 205 -16.13 13.00 -29.01
C SER A 205 -15.28 13.76 -28.00
N GLY A 206 -14.39 13.05 -27.30
CA GLY A 206 -13.37 13.67 -26.46
C GLY A 206 -12.44 14.62 -27.22
N PHE A 207 -12.24 14.39 -28.53
CA PHE A 207 -11.48 15.33 -29.38
C PHE A 207 -12.20 16.66 -29.55
N ASP A 208 -13.52 16.65 -29.71
CA ASP A 208 -14.34 17.87 -29.81
C ASP A 208 -14.29 18.67 -28.51
N PHE A 209 -14.21 17.98 -27.37
CA PHE A 209 -14.01 18.62 -26.08
C PHE A 209 -12.64 19.30 -25.97
N VAL A 210 -11.55 18.62 -26.36
CA VAL A 210 -10.20 19.20 -26.33
C VAL A 210 -10.04 20.35 -27.31
N ALA A 211 -10.61 20.23 -28.52
CA ALA A 211 -10.62 21.32 -29.50
C ALA A 211 -11.35 22.55 -28.94
N TRP A 212 -12.48 22.34 -28.26
CA TRP A 212 -13.19 23.41 -27.57
C TRP A 212 -12.34 24.04 -26.46
N LEU A 213 -11.67 23.24 -25.59
CA LEU A 213 -10.78 23.78 -24.54
C LEU A 213 -9.73 24.73 -25.11
N ARG A 214 -9.07 24.31 -26.19
CA ARG A 214 -8.02 25.12 -26.84
C ARG A 214 -8.59 26.40 -27.45
N LYS A 215 -9.77 26.33 -28.06
CA LYS A 215 -10.46 27.51 -28.62
C LYS A 215 -10.83 28.54 -27.55
N GLU A 216 -11.22 28.09 -26.36
CA GLU A 216 -11.53 28.97 -25.21
C GLU A 216 -10.27 29.49 -24.50
N GLY A 217 -9.06 29.14 -24.98
CA GLY A 217 -7.80 29.56 -24.39
C GLY A 217 -7.36 28.74 -23.17
N TYR A 218 -8.00 27.60 -22.89
CA TYR A 218 -7.63 26.74 -21.77
C TYR A 218 -6.47 25.81 -22.11
N SER A 219 -5.43 25.86 -21.27
CA SER A 219 -4.29 24.94 -21.31
C SER A 219 -4.31 24.02 -20.09
N VAL A 220 -5.11 22.96 -20.17
CA VAL A 220 -5.21 21.93 -19.12
C VAL A 220 -4.63 20.60 -19.62
N PRO A 221 -3.79 19.91 -18.82
CA PRO A 221 -3.37 18.55 -19.11
C PRO A 221 -4.59 17.62 -19.25
N THR A 222 -4.75 17.01 -20.43
CA THR A 222 -5.87 16.10 -20.73
C THR A 222 -5.35 14.72 -21.11
N TYR A 223 -5.83 13.70 -20.41
CA TYR A 223 -5.53 12.30 -20.65
C TYR A 223 -6.77 11.61 -21.21
N PHE A 224 -6.67 11.06 -22.41
CA PHE A 224 -7.75 10.26 -22.96
C PHE A 224 -7.83 8.89 -22.27
N ILE A 225 -9.01 8.49 -21.83
CA ILE A 225 -9.28 7.16 -21.28
C ILE A 225 -10.15 6.41 -22.29
N THR A 226 -9.60 5.46 -23.04
CA THR A 226 -10.35 4.86 -24.16
C THR A 226 -10.10 3.37 -24.30
N GLY A 227 -11.12 2.63 -24.74
CA GLY A 227 -10.98 1.24 -25.20
C GLY A 227 -10.39 1.10 -26.61
N LEU A 228 -10.18 2.22 -27.33
CA LEU A 228 -9.58 2.19 -28.66
C LEU A 228 -8.12 1.76 -28.61
N ASN A 229 -7.69 1.02 -29.65
CA ASN A 229 -6.29 0.67 -29.82
C ASN A 229 -5.47 1.94 -30.11
N LEU A 230 -4.34 2.10 -29.41
CA LEU A 230 -3.48 3.30 -29.47
C LEU A 230 -2.95 3.60 -30.88
N GLU A 231 -2.84 2.57 -31.73
CA GLU A 231 -2.43 2.71 -33.14
C GLU A 231 -3.46 3.45 -34.00
N LYS A 232 -4.72 3.51 -33.55
CA LYS A 232 -5.81 4.19 -34.26
C LYS A 232 -6.01 5.65 -33.82
N ILE A 233 -5.15 6.14 -32.93
CA ILE A 233 -5.24 7.47 -32.34
C ILE A 233 -4.17 8.36 -32.99
N ASP A 234 -4.60 9.46 -33.60
CA ASP A 234 -3.70 10.50 -34.11
C ASP A 234 -2.95 11.14 -32.93
N ARG A 235 -1.67 10.78 -32.78
CA ARG A 235 -0.84 11.17 -31.63
C ARG A 235 -0.53 12.67 -31.62
N ASP A 236 -0.63 13.35 -32.75
CA ASP A 236 -0.36 14.79 -32.86
C ASP A 236 -1.46 15.64 -32.20
N ARG A 237 -2.63 15.03 -31.91
CA ARG A 237 -3.78 15.68 -31.27
C ARG A 237 -3.94 15.36 -29.79
N VAL A 238 -3.01 14.60 -29.20
CA VAL A 238 -3.21 14.00 -27.87
C VAL A 238 -2.02 14.27 -26.94
N THR A 239 -2.30 14.78 -25.72
CA THR A 239 -1.25 14.96 -24.69
C THR A 239 -0.79 13.62 -24.10
N ALA A 240 -1.72 12.69 -23.84
CA ALA A 240 -1.42 11.31 -23.47
C ALA A 240 -2.70 10.44 -23.52
N VAL A 241 -2.54 9.12 -23.67
CA VAL A 241 -3.64 8.14 -23.65
C VAL A 241 -3.43 7.12 -22.53
N LEU A 242 -4.52 6.75 -21.86
CA LEU A 242 -4.65 5.64 -20.93
C LEU A 242 -5.67 4.64 -21.51
N GLN A 243 -5.19 3.45 -21.90
CA GLN A 243 -6.05 2.45 -22.53
C GLN A 243 -6.90 1.70 -21.48
N LYS A 244 -8.19 1.49 -21.76
CA LYS A 244 -9.08 0.59 -21.01
C LYS A 244 -8.75 -0.88 -21.40
N PRO A 245 -8.64 -1.82 -20.43
CA PRO A 245 -8.73 -1.62 -18.99
C PRO A 245 -7.46 -1.00 -18.41
N PHE A 246 -7.63 -0.08 -17.46
CA PHE A 246 -6.52 0.56 -16.75
C PHE A 246 -6.54 0.20 -15.25
N THR A 247 -5.38 0.35 -14.61
CA THR A 247 -5.23 0.09 -13.18
C THR A 247 -5.31 1.39 -12.38
N ALA A 248 -5.72 1.28 -11.11
CA ALA A 248 -5.65 2.39 -10.16
C ALA A 248 -4.22 2.97 -10.05
N LYS A 249 -3.19 2.13 -10.18
CA LYS A 249 -1.77 2.54 -10.18
C LYS A 249 -1.46 3.49 -11.34
N SER A 250 -2.01 3.25 -12.52
CA SER A 250 -1.79 4.09 -13.70
C SER A 250 -2.35 5.51 -13.49
N VAL A 251 -3.58 5.62 -13.00
CA VAL A 251 -4.22 6.91 -12.67
C VAL A 251 -3.43 7.65 -11.59
N MET A 252 -3.06 6.95 -10.51
CA MET A 252 -2.27 7.54 -9.43
C MET A 252 -0.90 8.06 -9.90
N ASN A 253 -0.27 7.39 -10.86
CA ASN A 253 1.03 7.81 -11.40
C ASN A 253 0.91 9.08 -12.24
N ILE A 254 -0.15 9.22 -13.04
CA ILE A 254 -0.45 10.43 -13.81
C ILE A 254 -0.61 11.63 -12.87
N MET A 255 -1.47 11.50 -11.85
CA MET A 255 -1.70 12.57 -10.87
C MET A 255 -0.42 12.96 -10.12
N LYS A 256 0.41 11.97 -9.73
CA LYS A 256 1.71 12.24 -9.08
C LYS A 256 2.70 12.95 -10.00
N LYS A 257 2.71 12.63 -11.29
CA LYS A 257 3.58 13.26 -12.27
C LYS A 257 3.24 14.74 -12.41
N LEU A 258 1.98 15.06 -12.66
CA LEU A 258 1.52 16.45 -12.81
C LEU A 258 1.75 17.28 -11.55
N ARG A 259 1.50 16.71 -10.36
CA ARG A 259 1.76 17.39 -9.09
C ARG A 259 3.24 17.72 -8.87
N LYS A 260 4.17 16.91 -9.39
CA LYS A 260 5.61 17.18 -9.30
C LYS A 260 6.05 18.23 -10.33
N GLU A 261 5.42 18.28 -11.49
CA GLU A 261 5.68 19.25 -12.54
C GLU A 261 5.22 20.65 -12.09
N GLY A 262 4.00 20.78 -11.55
CA GLY A 262 3.51 22.08 -11.03
C GLY A 262 4.35 22.65 -9.87
N LYS A 263 4.96 21.81 -9.02
CA LYS A 263 5.87 22.27 -7.96
C LYS A 263 7.23 22.77 -8.46
N LYS A 264 7.66 22.39 -9.68
CA LYS A 264 8.91 22.89 -10.26
C LYS A 264 8.74 24.28 -10.84
N ASP A 265 7.56 24.57 -11.41
CA ASP A 265 7.26 25.88 -11.98
C ASP A 265 7.03 26.95 -10.90
N GLU A 266 6.43 26.57 -9.75
CA GLU A 266 6.31 27.47 -8.58
C GLU A 266 7.68 27.85 -7.97
N GLY A 267 8.68 26.96 -8.04
CA GLY A 267 10.03 27.21 -7.50
C GLY A 267 10.94 28.06 -8.39
N GLN A 268 10.51 28.44 -9.60
CA GLN A 268 11.26 29.35 -10.49
C GLN A 268 10.68 30.78 -10.52
N ALA A 269 9.48 31.00 -9.95
CA ALA A 269 8.84 32.32 -9.92
C ALA A 269 9.30 33.23 -8.75
N GLU A 270 10.04 32.71 -7.75
CA GLU A 270 10.57 33.50 -6.62
C GLU A 270 11.99 34.04 -6.85
N GLY A 271 12.50 33.98 -8.09
CA GLY A 271 13.87 34.34 -8.43
C GLY A 271 14.02 35.34 -9.57
N THR A 272 13.29 36.45 -9.57
CA THR A 272 13.65 37.65 -10.36
C THR A 272 13.08 38.89 -9.67
N ILE A 273 13.93 39.56 -8.91
CA ILE A 273 13.81 41.00 -8.60
C ILE A 273 14.93 41.69 -9.38
#